data_AF-A0A7C5D9Q6-F1
#
_entry.id   AF-A0A7C5D9Q6-F1
#
_cell.length_a   1.000
_cell.length_b   1.000
_cell.length_c   1.000
_cell.angle_alpha   90.00
_cell.angle_beta   90.00
_cell.angle_gamma   90.00
#
_symmetry.space_group_name_H-M   'P 1'
#
loop_
_entity.id
_entity.type
_entity.pdbx_description
1 polymer ?
#
loop_
_entity_poly.entity_id
_entity_poly.type
_entity_poly.pdbx_seq_one_letter_code
_entity_poly.pdbx_strand_id
1 'polypeptide(L)'
;MLTLLPTPIGNIAYITYRTLTILESCELILCEDTRVTKHLLSILKERYSLTLSFKDIYSFHQHNGKERLEFLAERIKNERVVLVAIDLNRDVCEMVSAKLGVPAIAGNATDVATLEEAEIGRTDVAVGMMRQSADNLAFCLLAKSAGAKRIITRMANPK
;
A
#
# COMPACT_ATOMS: atom_id res chain seq x y z
N MET A 1 -1.26 4.65 -9.31
CA MET A 1 -1.75 3.44 -8.62
C MET A 1 -0.86 3.21 -7.40
N LEU A 2 -1.37 3.34 -6.16
CA LEU A 2 -0.55 3.17 -4.97
C LEU A 2 -0.31 1.68 -4.78
N THR A 3 0.90 1.24 -5.04
CA THR A 3 1.26 -0.18 -4.97
C THR A 3 2.28 -0.37 -3.86
N LEU A 4 1.86 -0.94 -2.75
CA LEU A 4 2.79 -1.28 -1.68
C LEU A 4 3.68 -2.43 -2.15
N LEU A 5 5.00 -2.33 -2.01
CA LEU A 5 5.97 -3.34 -2.46
C LEU A 5 6.56 -4.10 -1.27
N PRO A 6 6.82 -5.42 -1.38
CA PRO A 6 7.42 -6.16 -0.30
C PRO A 6 8.93 -6.04 -0.49
N THR A 7 9.64 -5.49 0.49
CA THR A 7 11.10 -5.51 0.44
C THR A 7 11.60 -6.91 0.80
N PRO A 8 12.56 -7.48 0.06
CA PRO A 8 13.14 -8.77 0.43
C PRO A 8 13.83 -8.66 1.78
N ILE A 9 13.47 -9.53 2.72
CA ILE A 9 14.11 -9.58 4.04
C ILE A 9 15.27 -10.57 3.97
N GLY A 10 16.50 -10.07 4.12
CA GLY A 10 17.72 -10.89 4.24
C GLY A 10 18.23 -11.56 2.95
N ASN A 11 17.36 -11.85 1.97
CA ASN A 11 17.77 -12.43 0.68
C ASN A 11 17.01 -11.80 -0.50
N ILE A 12 17.78 -11.19 -1.42
CA ILE A 12 17.26 -10.54 -2.63
C ILE A 12 16.54 -11.52 -3.56
N ALA A 13 16.87 -12.81 -3.55
CA ALA A 13 16.22 -13.82 -4.38
C ALA A 13 14.72 -14.00 -4.08
N TYR A 14 14.24 -13.49 -2.93
CA TYR A 14 12.81 -13.51 -2.57
C TYR A 14 11.99 -12.41 -3.24
N ILE A 15 12.62 -11.53 -4.02
CA ILE A 15 11.89 -10.53 -4.79
C ILE A 15 11.07 -11.20 -5.89
N THR A 16 9.79 -10.83 -6.00
CA THR A 16 8.91 -11.39 -7.02
C THR A 16 9.07 -10.66 -8.35
N TYR A 17 8.84 -11.35 -9.46
CA TYR A 17 8.81 -10.72 -10.79
C TYR A 17 7.81 -9.55 -10.85
N ARG A 18 6.65 -9.68 -10.20
CA ARG A 18 5.66 -8.59 -10.10
C ARG A 18 6.26 -7.33 -9.45
N THR A 19 7.03 -7.49 -8.36
CA THR A 19 7.72 -6.35 -7.71
C THR A 19 8.67 -5.65 -8.68
N LEU A 20 9.44 -6.42 -9.46
CA LEU A 20 10.37 -5.88 -10.46
C LEU A 20 9.62 -5.05 -11.52
N THR A 21 8.56 -5.61 -12.11
CA THR A 21 7.77 -4.90 -13.15
C THR A 21 7.14 -3.59 -12.64
N ILE A 22 6.72 -3.55 -11.38
CA ILE A 22 6.18 -2.33 -10.76
C ILE A 22 7.30 -1.30 -10.54
N LEU A 23 8.50 -1.73 -10.12
CA LEU A 23 9.65 -0.84 -9.94
C LEU A 23 10.13 -0.20 -11.26
N GLU A 24 10.00 -0.91 -12.38
CA GLU A 24 10.36 -0.38 -13.69
C GLU A 24 9.36 0.67 -14.22
N SER A 25 8.08 0.52 -13.85
CA SER A 25 6.98 1.34 -14.36
C SER A 25 6.48 2.41 -13.38
N CYS A 26 6.98 2.44 -12.14
CA CYS A 26 6.56 3.45 -11.17
C CYS A 26 7.21 4.82 -11.43
N GLU A 27 6.47 5.89 -11.11
CA GLU A 27 6.97 7.28 -11.22
C GLU A 27 7.46 7.84 -9.87
N LEU A 28 6.99 7.25 -8.76
CA LEU A 28 7.20 7.73 -7.40
C LEU A 28 7.39 6.54 -6.44
N ILE A 29 8.38 6.63 -5.55
CA ILE A 29 8.59 5.66 -4.47
C ILE A 29 8.46 6.34 -3.11
N LEU A 30 7.63 5.77 -2.25
CA LEU A 30 7.53 6.11 -0.83
C LEU A 30 8.15 4.98 -0.02
N CYS A 31 9.12 5.29 0.84
CA CYS A 31 9.82 4.29 1.64
C CYS A 31 10.18 4.83 3.02
N GLU A 32 10.37 3.96 4.01
CA GLU A 32 10.73 4.36 5.38
C GLU A 32 12.11 5.04 5.42
N ASP A 33 13.14 4.35 4.90
CA ASP A 33 14.50 4.85 4.80
C ASP A 33 14.95 4.92 3.33
N THR A 34 15.22 6.13 2.85
CA THR A 34 15.63 6.38 1.47
C THR A 34 17.05 5.86 1.16
N ARG A 35 17.95 5.76 2.15
CA ARG A 35 19.33 5.28 1.96
C ARG A 35 19.32 3.77 1.72
N VAL A 36 18.62 3.03 2.59
CA VAL A 36 18.46 1.58 2.47
C VAL A 36 17.74 1.23 1.18
N THR A 37 16.66 1.96 0.86
CA THR A 37 15.88 1.71 -0.35
C THR A 37 16.68 1.98 -1.63
N LYS A 38 17.45 3.07 -1.69
CA LYS A 38 18.35 3.36 -2.82
C LYS A 38 19.40 2.27 -3.00
N HIS A 39 19.97 1.77 -1.91
CA HIS A 39 20.94 0.68 -1.96
C HIS A 39 20.31 -0.61 -2.51
N LEU A 40 19.12 -1.00 -2.01
CA LEU A 40 18.37 -2.14 -2.53
C LEU A 40 18.07 -2.00 -4.03
N LEU A 41 17.57 -0.84 -4.47
CA LEU A 41 17.26 -0.58 -5.88
C LEU A 41 18.50 -0.70 -6.77
N SER A 42 19.67 -0.26 -6.30
CA SER A 42 20.93 -0.43 -7.03
C SER A 42 21.27 -1.91 -7.25
N ILE A 43 21.16 -2.73 -6.21
CA ILE A 43 21.45 -4.16 -6.31
C ILE A 43 20.45 -4.85 -7.26
N LEU A 44 19.16 -4.50 -7.15
CA LEU A 44 18.12 -5.06 -8.02
C LEU A 44 18.33 -4.67 -9.48
N LYS A 45 18.73 -3.42 -9.72
CA LYS A 45 19.05 -2.92 -11.07
C LYS A 45 20.19 -3.71 -11.70
N GLU A 46 21.27 -3.92 -10.96
CA GLU A 46 22.44 -4.66 -11.45
C GLU A 46 22.11 -6.14 -11.68
N ARG A 47 21.48 -6.79 -10.69
CA ARG A 47 21.24 -8.24 -10.69
C ARG A 47 20.17 -8.69 -11.69
N TYR A 48 19.17 -7.86 -11.94
CA TYR A 48 18.04 -8.18 -12.82
C TYR A 48 17.99 -7.31 -14.07
N SER A 49 19.03 -6.50 -14.31
CA SER A 49 19.13 -5.60 -15.47
C SER A 49 17.92 -4.69 -15.65
N LEU A 50 17.36 -4.17 -14.55
CA LEU A 50 16.13 -3.37 -14.57
C LEU A 50 16.35 -1.99 -15.20
N THR A 51 15.33 -1.51 -15.91
CA THR A 51 15.24 -0.11 -16.32
C THR A 51 14.26 0.63 -15.41
N LEU A 52 14.81 1.32 -14.40
CA LEU A 52 14.01 2.05 -13.41
C LEU A 52 13.67 3.45 -13.93
N SER A 53 12.37 3.76 -14.00
CA SER A 53 11.84 5.01 -14.61
C SER A 53 11.31 6.04 -13.61
N PHE A 54 11.38 5.76 -12.30
CA PHE A 54 10.84 6.66 -11.28
C PHE A 54 11.62 7.98 -11.21
N LYS A 55 10.89 9.07 -10.97
CA LYS A 55 11.44 10.44 -10.90
C LYS A 55 11.89 10.80 -9.49
N ASP A 56 11.10 10.40 -8.48
CA ASP A 56 11.32 10.81 -7.10
C ASP A 56 11.22 9.65 -6.09
N ILE A 57 12.00 9.76 -5.01
CA ILE A 57 11.93 8.91 -3.82
C ILE A 57 11.75 9.80 -2.59
N TYR A 58 10.72 9.53 -1.77
CA TYR A 58 10.48 10.25 -0.52
C TYR A 58 10.46 9.32 0.69
N SER A 59 10.92 9.86 1.82
CA SER A 59 10.72 9.21 3.12
C SER A 59 9.26 9.28 3.55
N PHE A 60 8.74 8.16 4.04
CA PHE A 60 7.38 8.01 4.54
C PHE A 60 7.37 7.12 5.79
N HIS A 61 7.18 7.73 6.95
CA HIS A 61 7.18 7.07 8.26
C HIS A 61 6.22 7.77 9.23
N GLN A 62 5.99 7.16 10.40
CA GLN A 62 4.96 7.57 11.36
C GLN A 62 4.95 9.07 11.73
N HIS A 63 6.12 9.72 11.76
CA HIS A 63 6.26 11.13 12.12
C HIS A 63 6.02 12.12 10.98
N ASN A 64 6.12 11.72 9.71
CA ASN A 64 6.02 12.64 8.57
C ASN A 64 4.90 12.26 7.57
N GLY A 65 4.22 11.14 7.78
CA GLY A 65 3.29 10.59 6.81
C GLY A 65 2.14 11.52 6.45
N LYS A 66 1.59 12.26 7.43
CA LYS A 66 0.45 13.16 7.19
C LYS A 66 0.84 14.35 6.30
N GLU A 67 1.88 15.08 6.68
CA GLU A 67 2.40 16.21 5.91
C GLU A 67 2.89 15.75 4.52
N ARG A 68 3.51 14.57 4.43
CA ARG A 68 3.96 13.99 3.15
C ARG A 68 2.79 13.59 2.25
N LEU A 69 1.70 13.06 2.80
CA LEU A 69 0.48 12.78 2.04
C LEU A 69 -0.15 14.07 1.51
N GLU A 70 -0.24 15.11 2.34
CA GLU A 70 -0.78 16.41 1.93
C GLU A 70 0.06 17.03 0.80
N PHE A 71 1.40 16.98 0.92
CA PHE A 71 2.32 17.44 -0.12
C PHE A 71 2.19 16.68 -1.44
N LEU A 72 1.93 15.37 -1.38
CA LEU A 72 1.89 14.49 -2.56
C LEU A 72 0.48 14.24 -3.08
N ALA A 73 -0.56 14.76 -2.42
CA ALA A 73 -1.96 14.44 -2.71
C ALA A 73 -2.33 14.64 -4.19
N GLU A 74 -1.93 15.76 -4.79
CA GLU A 74 -2.21 16.07 -6.19
C GLU A 74 -1.46 15.16 -7.17
N ARG A 75 -0.23 14.74 -6.83
CA ARG A 75 0.54 13.78 -7.65
C ARG A 75 -0.08 12.38 -7.57
N ILE A 76 -0.46 11.97 -6.36
CA ILE A 76 -1.12 10.70 -6.09
C ILE A 76 -2.48 10.64 -6.82
N LYS A 77 -3.24 11.74 -6.87
CA LYS A 77 -4.53 11.83 -7.60
C LYS A 77 -4.39 11.71 -9.12
N ASN A 78 -3.41 12.40 -9.71
CA ASN A 78 -3.22 12.42 -11.17
C ASN A 78 -2.59 11.13 -11.72
N GLU A 79 -1.92 10.34 -10.88
CA GLU A 79 -1.28 9.08 -11.25
C GLU A 79 -2.19 7.87 -10.95
N ARG A 80 -3.31 7.66 -11.68
CA ARG A 80 -4.25 6.50 -11.60
C ARG A 80 -4.28 5.75 -10.26
N VAL A 81 -4.72 6.37 -9.16
CA VAL A 81 -4.96 5.68 -7.87
C VAL A 81 -6.44 5.72 -7.55
N VAL A 82 -7.10 4.56 -7.47
CA VAL A 82 -8.40 4.43 -6.82
C VAL A 82 -8.14 3.89 -5.41
N LEU A 83 -8.44 4.70 -4.41
CA LEU A 83 -8.34 4.33 -3.00
C LEU A 83 -9.76 4.10 -2.48
N VAL A 84 -10.01 2.99 -1.80
CA VAL A 84 -11.24 2.78 -1.04
C VAL A 84 -10.85 2.68 0.42
N ALA A 85 -11.37 3.57 1.25
CA ALA A 85 -11.14 3.56 2.69
C ALA A 85 -12.27 2.83 3.40
N ILE A 86 -11.96 2.01 4.42
CA ILE A 86 -12.95 1.35 5.27
C ILE A 86 -12.64 1.73 6.71
N ASP A 87 -13.62 2.28 7.43
CA ASP A 87 -13.50 2.55 8.86
C ASP A 87 -14.85 2.30 9.56
N LEU A 88 -14.81 1.95 10.84
CA LEU A 88 -16.03 1.75 11.64
C LEU A 88 -16.73 3.07 11.93
N ASN A 89 -16.01 4.19 11.92
CA ASN A 89 -16.55 5.51 12.20
C ASN A 89 -17.03 6.18 10.90
N ARG A 90 -18.35 6.40 10.82
CA ARG A 90 -19.00 7.06 9.68
C ARG A 90 -18.52 8.50 9.47
N ASP A 91 -18.34 9.28 10.53
CA ASP A 91 -17.87 10.67 10.43
C ASP A 91 -16.46 10.73 9.84
N VAL A 92 -15.61 9.75 10.18
CA VAL A 92 -14.27 9.62 9.59
C VAL A 92 -14.36 9.29 8.10
N CYS A 93 -15.24 8.37 7.71
CA CYS A 93 -15.46 8.01 6.31
C CYS A 93 -15.95 9.21 5.48
N GLU A 94 -16.96 9.94 5.98
CA GLU A 94 -17.49 11.13 5.33
C GLU A 94 -16.40 12.22 5.19
N MET A 95 -15.61 12.44 6.24
CA MET A 95 -14.48 13.37 6.19
C MET A 95 -13.42 12.95 5.16
N VAL A 96 -13.07 11.66 5.12
CA VAL A 96 -12.08 11.11 4.16
C VAL A 96 -12.57 11.26 2.74
N SER A 97 -13.83 10.92 2.45
CA SER A 97 -14.42 11.12 1.14
C SER A 97 -14.44 12.59 0.74
N ALA A 98 -14.88 13.49 1.63
CA ALA A 98 -14.95 14.92 1.33
C ALA A 98 -13.56 15.55 1.09
N LYS A 99 -12.54 15.15 1.87
CA LYS A 99 -11.19 15.75 1.76
C LYS A 99 -10.34 15.14 0.66
N LEU A 100 -10.37 13.82 0.51
CA LEU A 100 -9.48 13.11 -0.41
C LEU A 100 -10.13 12.84 -1.77
N GLY A 101 -11.46 12.95 -1.88
CA GLY A 101 -12.19 12.65 -3.11
C GLY A 101 -12.19 11.15 -3.43
N VAL A 102 -12.11 10.30 -2.41
CA VAL A 102 -12.02 8.84 -2.53
C VAL A 102 -13.25 8.19 -1.89
N PRO A 103 -13.80 7.11 -2.45
CA PRO A 103 -14.87 6.35 -1.79
C PRO A 103 -14.43 5.86 -0.40
N ALA A 104 -15.28 6.10 0.61
CA ALA A 104 -15.07 5.59 1.95
C ALA A 104 -16.32 4.83 2.41
N ILE A 105 -16.13 3.64 2.96
CA ILE A 105 -17.17 2.73 3.39
C ILE A 105 -17.14 2.66 4.91
N ALA A 106 -18.28 2.97 5.54
CA ALA A 106 -18.46 2.84 6.97
C ALA A 106 -18.78 1.38 7.31
N GLY A 107 -17.78 0.61 7.74
CA GLY A 107 -17.93 -0.83 7.96
C GLY A 107 -16.71 -1.47 8.62
N ASN A 108 -16.80 -2.77 8.90
CA ASN A 108 -15.71 -3.53 9.50
C ASN A 108 -14.89 -4.24 8.41
N ALA A 109 -13.58 -3.98 8.35
CA ALA A 109 -12.70 -4.66 7.39
C ALA A 109 -12.51 -6.16 7.69
N THR A 110 -13.08 -6.69 8.77
CA THR A 110 -13.17 -8.14 9.05
C THR A 110 -14.53 -8.75 8.67
N ASP A 111 -15.44 -7.98 8.08
CA ASP A 111 -16.72 -8.45 7.56
C ASP A 111 -16.66 -8.61 6.03
N VAL A 112 -17.08 -9.79 5.54
CA VAL A 112 -17.05 -10.13 4.11
C VAL A 112 -17.94 -9.19 3.30
N ALA A 113 -19.13 -8.86 3.80
CA ALA A 113 -20.06 -8.00 3.07
C ALA A 113 -19.47 -6.59 2.86
N THR A 114 -18.84 -6.05 3.91
CA THR A 114 -18.10 -4.77 3.83
C THR A 114 -16.96 -4.83 2.79
N LEU A 115 -16.22 -5.94 2.73
CA LEU A 115 -15.12 -6.09 1.78
C LEU A 115 -15.60 -6.30 0.33
N GLU A 116 -16.75 -6.93 0.13
CA GLU A 116 -17.41 -7.07 -1.17
C GLU A 116 -17.94 -5.72 -1.67
N GLU A 117 -18.56 -4.91 -0.80
CA GLU A 117 -18.95 -3.53 -1.10
C GLU A 117 -17.73 -2.69 -1.53
N ALA A 118 -16.57 -2.95 -0.92
CA ALA A 118 -15.29 -2.34 -1.29
C ALA A 118 -14.66 -2.90 -2.58
N GLU A 119 -15.33 -3.84 -3.26
CA GLU A 119 -14.82 -4.58 -4.43
C GLU A 119 -13.42 -5.18 -4.22
N ILE A 120 -13.13 -5.69 -3.01
CA ILE A 120 -11.76 -6.10 -2.65
C ILE A 120 -11.19 -7.17 -3.59
N GLY A 121 -12.04 -8.00 -4.21
CA GLY A 121 -11.59 -9.03 -5.14
C GLY A 121 -10.95 -8.51 -6.44
N ARG A 122 -11.20 -7.24 -6.79
CA ARG A 122 -10.63 -6.60 -7.98
C ARG A 122 -9.40 -5.75 -7.67
N THR A 123 -9.05 -5.59 -6.40
CA THR A 123 -7.94 -4.71 -6.01
C THR A 123 -6.57 -5.28 -6.37
N ASP A 124 -5.68 -4.41 -6.85
CA ASP A 124 -4.28 -4.73 -7.04
C ASP A 124 -3.53 -4.84 -5.70
N VAL A 125 -3.95 -4.06 -4.68
CA VAL A 125 -3.37 -4.05 -3.34
C VAL A 125 -4.45 -3.76 -2.28
N ALA A 126 -4.57 -4.65 -1.30
CA ALA A 126 -5.35 -4.47 -0.09
C ALA A 126 -4.42 -4.14 1.10
N VAL A 127 -4.78 -3.16 1.94
CA VAL A 127 -3.92 -2.70 3.05
C VAL A 127 -4.66 -2.76 4.39
N GLY A 128 -4.17 -3.57 5.32
CA GLY A 128 -4.67 -3.66 6.70
C GLY A 128 -3.84 -2.79 7.65
N MET A 129 -4.38 -1.66 8.10
CA MET A 129 -3.68 -0.74 9.02
C MET A 129 -4.36 -0.65 10.40
N MET A 130 -5.14 -1.67 10.78
CA MET A 130 -5.92 -1.65 12.01
C MET A 130 -5.03 -1.70 13.26
N ARG A 131 -5.62 -1.32 14.41
CA ARG A 131 -4.91 -1.25 15.69
C ARG A 131 -4.48 -2.63 16.20
N GLN A 132 -5.33 -3.64 16.05
CA GLN A 132 -5.04 -5.00 16.52
C GLN A 132 -4.47 -5.85 15.38
N SER A 133 -3.41 -6.60 15.69
CA SER A 133 -2.81 -7.55 14.74
C SER A 133 -3.78 -8.67 14.34
N ALA A 134 -4.69 -9.07 15.23
CA ALA A 134 -5.71 -10.09 14.96
C ALA A 134 -6.66 -9.65 13.83
N ASP A 135 -7.16 -8.42 13.88
CA ASP A 135 -8.03 -7.87 12.84
C ASP A 135 -7.31 -7.82 11.48
N ASN A 136 -6.04 -7.42 11.51
CA ASN A 136 -5.16 -7.37 10.34
C ASN A 136 -4.91 -8.76 9.73
N LEU A 137 -4.79 -9.81 10.55
CA LEU A 137 -4.72 -11.20 10.07
C LEU A 137 -6.04 -11.68 9.49
N ALA A 138 -7.16 -11.40 10.16
CA ALA A 138 -8.50 -11.73 9.66
C ALA A 138 -8.75 -11.06 8.30
N PHE A 139 -8.49 -9.76 8.19
CA PHE A 139 -8.53 -9.03 6.93
C PHE A 139 -7.64 -9.68 5.86
N CYS A 140 -6.42 -10.11 6.20
CA CYS A 140 -5.55 -10.79 5.23
C CYS A 140 -6.19 -12.06 4.67
N LEU A 141 -6.79 -12.89 5.53
CA LEU A 141 -7.44 -14.12 5.11
C LEU A 141 -8.65 -13.83 4.21
N LEU A 142 -9.49 -12.87 4.60
CA LEU A 142 -10.70 -12.51 3.87
C LEU A 142 -10.36 -11.85 2.52
N ALA A 143 -9.46 -10.87 2.51
CA ALA A 143 -9.00 -10.22 1.29
C ALA A 143 -8.36 -11.23 0.33
N LYS A 144 -7.63 -12.23 0.85
CA LYS A 144 -7.02 -13.28 0.04
C LYS A 144 -8.08 -14.19 -0.57
N SER A 145 -9.05 -14.61 0.25
CA SER A 145 -10.18 -15.43 -0.19
C SER A 145 -11.03 -14.72 -1.25
N ALA A 146 -11.22 -13.42 -1.10
CA ALA A 146 -12.01 -12.61 -2.02
C ALA A 146 -11.29 -12.29 -3.35
N GLY A 147 -9.97 -12.54 -3.45
CA GLY A 147 -9.22 -12.42 -4.70
C GLY A 147 -8.27 -11.23 -4.80
N ALA A 148 -7.99 -10.51 -3.71
CA ALA A 148 -7.02 -9.42 -3.71
C ALA A 148 -5.64 -9.93 -4.21
N LYS A 149 -5.09 -9.26 -5.24
CA LYS A 149 -3.84 -9.71 -5.88
C LYS A 149 -2.64 -9.62 -4.93
N ARG A 150 -2.66 -8.64 -4.04
CA ARG A 150 -1.62 -8.36 -3.07
C ARG A 150 -2.23 -7.84 -1.78
N ILE A 151 -1.68 -8.24 -0.65
CA ILE A 151 -2.15 -7.82 0.67
C ILE A 151 -0.94 -7.42 1.49
N ILE A 152 -1.03 -6.27 2.15
CA ILE A 152 -0.02 -5.80 3.10
C ILE A 152 -0.73 -5.39 4.37
N THR A 153 -0.18 -5.77 5.51
CA THR A 153 -0.80 -5.44 6.79
C THR A 153 0.23 -5.05 7.84
N ARG A 154 -0.18 -4.20 8.78
CA ARG A 154 0.63 -3.85 9.95
C ARG A 154 0.57 -4.96 11.00
N MET A 155 1.73 -5.44 11.44
CA MET A 155 1.85 -6.35 12.58
C MET A 155 2.63 -5.64 13.69
N ALA A 156 1.92 -5.18 14.73
CA ALA A 156 2.53 -4.37 15.80
C ALA A 156 3.46 -5.19 16.71
N ASN A 157 3.32 -6.52 16.71
CA ASN A 157 4.17 -7.43 17.44
C ASN A 157 4.31 -8.74 16.64
N PRO A 158 5.35 -8.88 15.81
CA PRO A 158 5.53 -10.04 14.92
C PRO A 158 6.24 -11.23 15.59
N LYS A 159 6.54 -11.13 16.89
CA LYS A 159 7.14 -12.20 17.69
C LYS A 159 6.12 -13.23 18.14
#